data_AF-A0A2E2VR30-F1
#
_entry.id   AF-A0A2E2VR30-F1
#
_cell.length_a   1.000
_cell.length_b   1.000
_cell.length_c   1.000
_cell.angle_alpha   90.00
_cell.angle_beta   90.00
_cell.angle_gamma   90.00
#
_symmetry.space_group_name_H-M   'P 1'
#
loop_
_entity.id
_entity.type
_entity.pdbx_description
1 polymer ?
#
loop_
_entity_poly.entity_id
_entity_poly.type
_entity_poly.pdbx_seq_one_letter_code
_entity_poly.pdbx_strand_id
1 'polypeptide(L)'
;MWINTFTVICTLAGAFFFMAGTLGLLRFPDVYCRLHALTKADNLGLGLIAVGLVPQAASTFDAIQLVMIWLFAMIAGAVAGYMVANYRIKHCCAQPAACDKHCGTGVNE
;
A
#
# COMPACT_ATOMS: atom_id res chain seq x y z
N MET A 1 26.71 6.05 18.30
CA MET A 1 25.74 5.38 19.21
C MET A 1 24.31 5.86 18.94
N TRP A 2 24.05 7.17 18.90
CA TRP A 2 22.72 7.74 18.62
C TRP A 2 22.09 7.33 17.27
N ILE A 3 22.88 7.26 16.20
CA ILE A 3 22.42 6.82 14.87
C ILE A 3 21.87 5.40 14.89
N ASN A 4 22.53 4.46 15.57
CA ASN A 4 22.07 3.07 15.64
C ASN A 4 20.71 2.98 16.36
N THR A 5 20.54 3.70 17.46
CA THR A 5 19.27 3.71 18.21
C THR A 5 18.15 4.31 17.36
N PHE A 6 18.41 5.40 16.64
CA PHE A 6 17.44 6.01 15.74
C PHE A 6 17.02 5.07 14.62
N THR A 7 17.97 4.40 13.97
CA THR A 7 17.70 3.41 12.92
C THR A 7 16.86 2.25 13.46
N VAL A 8 17.24 1.66 14.61
CA VAL A 8 16.49 0.54 15.21
C VAL A 8 15.04 0.93 15.50
N ILE A 9 14.81 2.13 16.06
CA ILE A 9 13.44 2.62 16.35
C ILE A 9 12.64 2.81 15.05
N CYS A 10 13.23 3.45 14.03
CA CYS A 10 12.58 3.65 12.74
C CYS A 10 12.24 2.31 12.06
N THR A 11 13.18 1.37 12.02
CA THR A 11 12.98 0.07 11.39
C THR A 11 11.95 -0.78 12.13
N LEU A 12 11.96 -0.79 13.48
CA LEU A 12 10.95 -1.49 14.27
C LEU A 12 9.55 -0.90 14.07
N ALA A 13 9.44 0.44 14.07
CA ALA A 13 8.17 1.10 13.81
C ALA A 13 7.69 0.82 12.36
N GLY A 14 8.59 0.80 11.37
CA GLY A 14 8.27 0.39 10.00
C GLY A 14 7.75 -1.06 9.92
N ALA A 15 8.42 -2.00 10.61
CA ALA A 15 7.99 -3.39 10.69
C ALA A 15 6.62 -3.56 11.36
N PHE A 16 6.34 -2.77 12.40
CA PHE A 16 5.01 -2.73 13.02
C PHE A 16 3.94 -2.25 12.04
N PHE A 17 4.22 -1.24 11.23
CA PHE A 17 3.32 -0.78 10.17
C PHE A 17 3.06 -1.85 9.10
N PHE A 18 4.08 -2.62 8.70
CA PHE A 18 3.90 -3.75 7.79
C PHE A 18 3.00 -4.85 8.36
N MET A 19 3.18 -5.18 9.64
CA MET A 19 2.29 -6.10 10.36
C MET A 19 0.86 -5.58 10.40
N ALA A 20 0.67 -4.29 10.68
CA ALA A 20 -0.65 -3.64 10.65
C ALA A 20 -1.27 -3.66 9.24
N GLY A 21 -0.48 -3.46 8.18
CA GLY A 21 -0.92 -3.57 6.79
C GLY A 21 -1.41 -4.99 6.44
N THR A 22 -0.68 -6.01 6.90
CA THR A 22 -1.06 -7.42 6.71
C THR A 22 -2.31 -7.78 7.49
N LEU A 23 -2.45 -7.29 8.73
CA LEU A 23 -3.68 -7.41 9.52
C LEU A 23 -4.87 -6.71 8.85
N GLY A 24 -4.65 -5.54 8.23
CA GLY A 24 -5.66 -4.84 7.43
C GLY A 24 -6.16 -5.67 6.25
N LEU A 25 -5.26 -6.38 5.57
CA LEU A 25 -5.60 -7.30 4.48
C LEU A 25 -6.50 -8.46 4.95
N LEU A 26 -6.23 -9.00 6.14
CA LEU A 26 -6.97 -10.12 6.73
C LEU A 26 -8.34 -9.71 7.33
N ARG A 27 -8.43 -8.49 7.89
CA ARG A 27 -9.64 -8.02 8.62
C ARG A 27 -10.73 -7.50 7.70
N PHE A 28 -10.38 -6.75 6.64
CA PHE A 28 -11.39 -6.13 5.78
C PHE A 28 -11.93 -7.14 4.75
N PRO A 29 -13.25 -7.27 4.54
CA PRO A 29 -13.81 -8.16 3.52
C PRO A 29 -13.88 -7.54 2.11
N ASP A 30 -13.80 -6.20 1.99
CA ASP A 30 -13.88 -5.49 0.70
C ASP A 30 -12.51 -5.18 0.08
N VAL A 31 -12.37 -5.44 -1.22
CA VAL A 31 -11.10 -5.33 -1.96
C VAL A 31 -10.59 -3.88 -2.02
N TYR A 32 -11.47 -2.89 -2.13
CA TYR A 32 -11.05 -1.48 -2.19
C TYR A 32 -10.57 -0.98 -0.84
N CYS A 33 -11.27 -1.34 0.24
CA CYS A 33 -10.84 -1.04 1.60
C CYS A 33 -9.49 -1.71 1.93
N ARG A 34 -9.25 -2.95 1.46
CA ARG A 34 -7.95 -3.63 1.59
C ARG A 34 -6.83 -2.87 0.90
N LEU A 35 -6.99 -2.48 -0.36
CA LEU A 35 -5.95 -1.79 -1.11
C LEU A 35 -5.64 -0.40 -0.54
N HIS A 36 -6.66 0.34 -0.08
CA HIS A 36 -6.45 1.63 0.58
C HIS A 36 -5.68 1.45 1.90
N ALA A 37 -6.10 0.51 2.76
CA ALA A 37 -5.43 0.26 4.03
C ALA A 37 -3.99 -0.21 3.83
N LEU A 38 -3.77 -1.10 2.85
CA LEU A 38 -2.45 -1.63 2.52
C LEU A 38 -1.53 -0.52 2.00
N THR A 39 -1.95 0.27 1.03
CA THR A 39 -1.13 1.37 0.49
C THR A 39 -0.77 2.40 1.57
N LYS A 40 -1.70 2.79 2.46
CA LYS A 40 -1.35 3.67 3.58
C LYS A 40 -0.31 3.08 4.52
N ALA A 41 -0.46 1.80 4.87
CA ALA A 41 0.49 1.11 5.74
C ALA A 41 1.87 0.96 5.08
N ASP A 42 1.90 0.62 3.78
CA ASP A 42 3.13 0.40 3.01
C ASP A 42 3.91 1.70 2.79
N ASN A 43 3.20 2.80 2.44
CA ASN A 43 3.81 4.13 2.29
C ASN A 43 4.51 4.59 3.57
N LEU A 44 3.83 4.43 4.72
CA LEU A 44 4.37 4.82 6.02
C LEU A 44 5.49 3.88 6.47
N GLY A 45 5.32 2.57 6.29
CA GLY A 45 6.30 1.55 6.65
C GLY A 45 7.61 1.69 5.88
N LEU A 46 7.54 1.70 4.54
CA LEU A 46 8.71 1.91 3.70
C LEU A 46 9.34 3.30 3.91
N GLY A 47 8.53 4.34 4.12
CA GLY A 47 9.03 5.67 4.43
C GLY A 47 9.85 5.70 5.72
N LEU A 48 9.38 5.05 6.78
CA LEU A 48 10.10 4.93 8.05
C LEU A 48 11.39 4.13 7.92
N ILE A 49 11.36 3.01 7.18
CA ILE A 49 12.55 2.20 6.92
C ILE A 49 13.57 2.99 6.11
N ALA A 50 13.14 3.68 5.05
CA ALA A 50 14.03 4.51 4.23
C ALA A 50 14.69 5.62 5.07
N VAL A 51 13.91 6.37 5.86
CA VAL A 51 14.44 7.42 6.75
C VAL A 51 15.38 6.84 7.82
N GLY A 52 15.10 5.63 8.32
CA GLY A 52 15.97 4.94 9.28
C GLY A 52 17.29 4.46 8.68
N LEU A 53 17.31 4.08 7.40
CA LEU A 53 18.51 3.59 6.70
C LEU A 53 19.36 4.69 6.06
N VAL A 54 18.79 5.85 5.70
CA VAL A 54 19.54 6.97 5.09
C VAL A 54 20.79 7.37 5.90
N PRO A 55 20.78 7.47 7.24
CA PRO A 55 21.96 7.81 8.04
C PRO A 55 23.01 6.69 8.11
N GLN A 56 22.63 5.45 7.79
CA GLN A 56 23.49 4.27 7.83
C GLN A 56 24.01 3.87 6.44
N ALA A 57 23.46 4.45 5.37
CA ALA A 57 23.91 4.24 4.01
C ALA A 57 25.38 4.71 3.86
N ALA A 58 26.26 3.79 3.49
CA ALA A 58 27.68 4.07 3.27
C ALA A 58 27.92 4.83 1.96
N SER A 59 26.98 4.78 1.02
CA SER A 59 27.08 5.40 -0.30
C SER A 59 25.74 6.01 -0.73
N THR A 60 25.80 7.13 -1.46
CA THR A 60 24.62 7.78 -2.05
C THR A 60 23.86 6.84 -2.99
N PHE A 61 24.53 5.86 -3.60
CA PHE A 61 23.91 4.85 -4.45
C PHE A 61 22.91 3.96 -3.69
N ASP A 62 23.22 3.56 -2.46
CA ASP A 62 22.31 2.73 -1.64
C ASP A 62 21.04 3.52 -1.27
N ALA A 63 21.20 4.79 -0.93
CA ALA A 63 20.08 5.68 -0.62
C ALA A 63 19.16 5.87 -1.84
N ILE A 64 19.72 6.03 -3.04
CA ILE A 64 18.95 6.14 -4.28
C ILE A 64 18.20 4.84 -4.58
N GLN A 65 18.84 3.68 -4.39
CA GLN A 65 18.20 2.39 -4.62
C GLN A 65 17.01 2.17 -3.67
N LEU A 66 17.14 2.54 -2.39
CA LEU A 66 16.05 2.50 -1.41
C LEU A 66 14.86 3.35 -1.84
N VAL A 67 15.11 4.58 -2.31
CA VAL A 67 14.06 5.47 -2.81
C VAL A 67 13.41 4.92 -4.08
N MET A 68 14.20 4.33 -4.99
CA MET A 68 13.67 3.67 -6.19
C MET A 68 12.74 2.51 -5.84
N ILE A 69 13.12 1.65 -4.89
CA ILE A 69 12.26 0.54 -4.43
C ILE A 69 10.96 1.08 -3.84
N TRP A 70 11.05 2.14 -3.04
CA TRP A 70 9.87 2.79 -2.46
C TRP A 70 8.91 3.33 -3.54
N LEU A 71 9.43 4.08 -4.51
CA LEU A 71 8.64 4.58 -5.63
C LEU A 71 8.04 3.46 -6.48
N PHE A 72 8.80 2.40 -6.73
CA PHE A 72 8.33 1.24 -7.47
C PHE A 72 7.17 0.55 -6.75
N ALA A 73 7.24 0.40 -5.42
CA ALA A 73 6.16 -0.12 -4.61
C ALA A 73 4.90 0.75 -4.68
N MET A 74 5.03 2.08 -4.69
CA MET A 74 3.90 3.01 -4.88
C MET A 74 3.18 2.77 -6.20
N ILE A 75 3.95 2.65 -7.29
CA ILE A 75 3.42 2.42 -8.64
C ILE A 75 2.74 1.05 -8.69
N ALA A 76 3.36 0.01 -8.13
CA ALA A 76 2.77 -1.32 -8.07
C ALA A 76 1.42 -1.32 -7.32
N GLY A 77 1.33 -0.62 -6.19
CA GLY A 77 0.08 -0.44 -5.44
C GLY A 77 -1.01 0.29 -6.25
N ALA A 78 -0.65 1.36 -6.95
CA ALA A 78 -1.58 2.10 -7.80
C ALA A 78 -2.09 1.25 -8.99
N VAL A 79 -1.20 0.49 -9.64
CA VAL A 79 -1.55 -0.41 -10.74
C VAL A 79 -2.48 -1.54 -10.28
N ALA A 80 -2.23 -2.11 -9.08
CA ALA A 80 -3.12 -3.10 -8.50
C ALA A 80 -4.54 -2.53 -8.29
N GLY A 81 -4.65 -1.30 -7.79
CA GLY A 81 -5.93 -0.60 -7.63
C GLY A 81 -6.65 -0.37 -8.95
N TYR A 82 -5.91 0.09 -9.96
CA TYR A 82 -6.44 0.31 -11.30
C TYR A 82 -6.95 -0.98 -11.95
N MET A 83 -6.21 -2.08 -11.80
CA MET A 83 -6.60 -3.38 -12.36
C MET A 83 -7.85 -3.95 -11.67
N VAL A 84 -7.97 -3.83 -10.34
CA VAL A 84 -9.17 -4.24 -9.60
C VAL A 84 -10.39 -3.42 -10.04
N ALA A 85 -10.24 -2.11 -10.22
CA ALA A 85 -11.32 -1.24 -10.69
C ALA A 85 -11.80 -1.64 -12.10
N ASN A 86 -10.86 -1.83 -13.04
CA ASN A 86 -11.18 -2.27 -14.39
C ASN A 86 -11.79 -3.68 -14.44
N TYR A 87 -11.35 -4.59 -13.56
CA TYR A 87 -11.93 -5.93 -13.44
C TYR A 87 -13.42 -5.86 -13.09
N ARG A 88 -13.79 -5.06 -12.08
CA ARG A 88 -15.20 -4.89 -11.66
C ARG A 88 -16.07 -4.31 -12.79
N ILE A 89 -15.56 -3.33 -13.53
CA ILE A 89 -16.28 -2.74 -14.69
C ILE A 89 -16.54 -3.80 -15.78
N LYS A 90 -15.52 -4.59 -16.13
CA LYS A 90 -15.66 -5.66 -17.14
C LYS A 90 -16.65 -6.75 -16.73
N HIS A 91 -16.64 -7.15 -15.45
CA HIS A 91 -17.56 -8.18 -14.95
C HIS A 91 -19.02 -7.72 -14.90
N CYS A 92 -19.28 -6.42 -14.68
CA CYS A 92 -20.66 -5.90 -14.77
C CYS A 92 -21.19 -5.91 -16.22
N CYS A 93 -20.35 -5.64 -17.23
CA CYS A 93 -20.75 -5.74 -18.63
C CYS A 93 -20.96 -7.18 -19.12
N ALA A 94 -20.32 -8.18 -18.52
CA ALA A 94 -20.49 -9.59 -18.88
C ALA A 94 -21.79 -10.21 -18.32
N GLN A 95 -22.37 -9.64 -17.25
CA GLN A 95 -23.65 -10.05 -16.66
C GLN A 95 -24.62 -8.86 -16.54
N PRO A 96 -25.23 -8.41 -17.64
CA PRO A 96 -26.11 -7.24 -17.64
C PRO A 96 -27.36 -7.41 -16.76
N ALA A 97 -27.93 -8.63 -16.70
CA ALA A 97 -29.09 -8.94 -15.85
C ALA A 97 -28.79 -8.96 -14.33
N ALA A 98 -27.51 -9.04 -13.93
CA ALA A 98 -27.09 -8.95 -12.54
C ALA A 98 -26.70 -7.52 -12.13
N CYS A 99 -26.22 -6.71 -13.09
CA CYS A 99 -25.73 -5.34 -12.88
C CYS A 99 -26.87 -4.31 -12.72
N ASP A 100 -28.02 -4.49 -13.38
CA ASP A 100 -29.20 -3.60 -13.31
C ASP A 100 -29.69 -3.38 -11.86
N LYS A 101 -29.85 -4.49 -11.12
CA LYS A 101 -30.30 -4.48 -9.72
C LYS A 101 -29.33 -3.87 -8.70
N HIS A 102 -28.08 -3.60 -9.09
CA HIS A 102 -27.08 -2.96 -8.23
C HIS A 102 -26.70 -1.54 -8.69
N CYS A 103 -26.94 -1.22 -9.98
CA CYS A 103 -26.69 0.10 -10.56
C CYS A 103 -27.78 1.14 -10.20
N GLY A 104 -28.90 0.71 -9.60
CA GLY A 104 -30.01 1.58 -9.19
C GLY A 104 -30.05 1.99 -7.70
N THR A 105 -29.05 1.64 -6.86
CA THR A 105 -29.11 1.85 -5.40
C THR A 105 -27.92 2.61 -4.81
N GLY A 106 -27.30 3.55 -5.56
CA GLY A 106 -26.10 4.23 -5.07
C GLY A 106 -25.82 5.64 -5.59
N VAL A 107 -26.85 6.44 -5.92
CA VAL A 107 -26.67 7.89 -6.22
C VAL A 107 -27.44 8.78 -5.24
N ASN A 108 -27.86 8.25 -4.09
CA ASN A 108 -28.58 9.03 -3.07
C ASN A 108 -28.67 8.29 -1.73
N GLU A 109 -27.52 8.12 -1.06
CA GLU A 109 -27.35 8.25 0.40
C GLU A 109 -26.00 8.91 0.68
#